data_AF-A0A257LVG0-F1
#
_entry.id   AF-A0A257LVG0-F1
#
_cell.length_a   1.000
_cell.length_b   1.000
_cell.length_c   1.000
_cell.angle_alpha   90.00
_cell.angle_beta   90.00
_cell.angle_gamma   90.00
#
_symmetry.space_group_name_H-M   'P 1'
#
loop_
_entity.id
_entity.type
_entity.pdbx_description
1 polymer ?
#
loop_
_entity_poly.entity_id
_entity_poly.type
_entity_poly.pdbx_seq_one_letter_code
_entity_poly.pdbx_strand_id
1 'polypeptide(L)'
;MRLVYCMLVGLMVAGVAAGEWVFDHVLYDFELPQDNSYGVHGVVVDPEGKVWIALHGGITSDPVIDPETGDTLGWYRPIYILDPETGEHVDFSPLKILELWDGTLDTLWTGSPHNGSGKGITLDNDGNILYSSWATLYRIDYHTGQCLNRFIPESAGLPTTGMDTGLRTCTYR
;
A
#
# COMPACT_ATOMS: atom_id res chain seq x y z
N MET A 1 -14.48 -36.43 31.30
CA MET A 1 -14.95 -35.06 31.01
C MET A 1 -14.23 -33.97 31.81
N ARG A 2 -14.13 -34.03 33.15
CA ARG A 2 -13.43 -32.99 33.96
C ARG A 2 -11.94 -32.81 33.62
N LEU A 3 -11.19 -33.89 33.37
CA LEU A 3 -9.75 -33.79 33.05
C LEU A 3 -9.46 -33.11 31.71
N VAL A 4 -10.27 -33.40 30.69
CA VAL A 4 -10.13 -32.82 29.33
C VAL A 4 -10.45 -31.33 29.35
N TYR A 5 -11.43 -30.92 30.17
CA TYR A 5 -11.77 -29.50 30.36
C TYR A 5 -10.64 -28.74 31.05
N CYS A 6 -10.00 -29.32 32.08
CA CYS A 6 -8.85 -28.70 32.75
C CYS A 6 -7.62 -28.59 31.84
N MET A 7 -7.38 -29.57 30.95
CA MET A 7 -6.30 -29.49 29.95
C MET A 7 -6.56 -28.41 28.90
N LEU A 8 -7.78 -28.31 28.37
CA LEU A 8 -8.14 -27.29 27.38
C LEU A 8 -8.07 -25.87 27.96
N VAL A 9 -8.53 -25.68 29.20
CA VAL A 9 -8.41 -24.39 29.91
C VAL A 9 -6.94 -24.09 30.22
N GLY A 10 -6.14 -25.08 30.62
CA GLY A 10 -4.70 -24.92 30.85
C GLY A 10 -3.93 -24.53 29.59
N LEU A 11 -4.25 -25.12 28.44
CA LEU A 11 -3.64 -24.78 27.14
C LEU A 11 -4.02 -23.37 26.66
N MET A 12 -5.28 -22.98 26.84
CA MET A 12 -5.75 -21.64 26.48
C MET A 12 -5.09 -20.56 27.35
N VAL A 13 -4.98 -20.78 28.67
CA VAL A 13 -4.36 -19.81 29.60
C VAL A 13 -2.85 -19.72 29.37
N ALA A 14 -2.17 -20.83 29.10
CA ALA A 14 -0.74 -20.82 28.75
C ALA A 14 -0.47 -20.12 27.41
N GLY A 15 -1.35 -20.27 26.43
CA GLY A 15 -1.26 -19.58 25.14
C GLY A 15 -1.40 -18.05 25.25
N VAL A 16 -2.26 -17.58 26.16
CA VAL A 16 -2.45 -16.13 26.40
C VAL A 16 -1.28 -15.51 27.18
N ALA A 17 -0.63 -16.29 28.07
CA ALA A 17 0.51 -15.82 28.86
C ALA A 17 1.85 -15.84 28.11
N ALA A 18 1.95 -16.54 26.98
CA ALA A 18 3.21 -16.73 26.23
C ALA A 18 3.45 -15.69 25.11
N GLY A 19 2.49 -14.78 24.85
CA GLY A 19 2.59 -13.76 23.80
C GLY A 19 2.75 -12.37 24.39
N GLU A 20 3.93 -12.03 24.90
CA GLU A 20 4.24 -10.62 25.22
C GLU A 20 4.67 -9.90 23.94
N TRP A 21 3.91 -8.89 23.54
CA TRP A 21 4.33 -7.96 22.49
C TRP A 21 5.43 -7.07 23.03
N VAL A 22 6.64 -7.27 22.56
CA VAL A 22 7.77 -6.39 22.84
C VAL A 22 7.94 -5.47 21.64
N PHE A 23 7.96 -4.15 21.89
CA PHE A 23 8.34 -3.20 20.86
C PHE A 23 9.77 -3.49 20.43
N ASP A 24 9.96 -3.69 19.12
CA ASP A 24 11.27 -3.98 18.56
C ASP A 24 11.98 -2.67 18.16
N HIS A 25 11.55 -2.05 17.05
CA HIS A 25 12.11 -0.79 16.57
C HIS A 25 11.11 0.01 15.70
N VAL A 26 11.46 1.26 15.39
CA VAL A 26 10.78 2.05 14.35
C VAL A 26 11.44 1.73 13.01
N LEU A 27 10.68 1.16 12.08
CA LEU A 27 11.18 0.78 10.75
C LEU A 27 11.57 2.00 9.92
N TYR A 28 10.75 3.05 9.95
CA TYR A 28 10.99 4.26 9.17
C TYR A 28 10.42 5.47 9.91
N ASP A 29 11.25 6.50 10.12
CA ASP A 29 10.85 7.77 10.70
C ASP A 29 10.79 8.83 9.60
N PHE A 30 9.63 9.45 9.43
CA PHE A 30 9.45 10.55 8.48
C PHE A 30 10.00 11.89 9.03
N GLU A 31 10.46 11.92 10.28
CA GLU A 31 10.96 13.12 10.98
C GLU A 31 9.94 14.27 11.04
N LEU A 32 8.65 13.92 11.08
CA LEU A 32 7.54 14.86 11.12
C LEU A 32 6.77 14.78 12.44
N PRO A 33 6.12 15.88 12.88
CA PRO A 33 5.21 15.84 14.02
C PRO A 33 4.10 14.81 13.81
N GLN A 34 3.76 14.07 14.86
CA GLN A 34 2.58 13.20 14.86
C GLN A 34 1.32 14.05 14.93
N ASP A 35 0.54 14.07 13.84
CA ASP A 35 -0.76 14.72 13.78
C ASP A 35 -1.78 13.89 12.98
N ASN A 36 -3.04 14.33 12.98
CA ASN A 36 -4.13 13.65 12.27
C ASN A 36 -4.23 14.06 10.80
N SER A 37 -3.28 14.85 10.28
CA SER A 37 -3.56 15.66 9.12
C SER A 37 -3.34 14.89 7.82
N TYR A 38 -2.27 14.11 7.68
CA TYR A 38 -1.80 13.70 6.33
C TYR A 38 -0.92 12.43 6.31
N GLY A 39 -1.00 11.56 7.32
CA GLY A 39 -0.05 10.46 7.59
C GLY A 39 -0.16 9.19 6.73
N VAL A 40 0.42 8.10 7.23
CA VAL A 40 0.32 6.75 6.64
C VAL A 40 -1.10 6.21 6.83
N HIS A 41 -1.72 5.68 5.78
CA HIS A 41 -3.09 5.12 5.83
C HIS A 41 -3.15 3.62 5.58
N GLY A 42 -2.04 2.99 5.18
CA GLY A 42 -2.00 1.56 4.98
C GLY A 42 -0.58 1.03 5.00
N VAL A 43 -0.43 -0.17 5.53
CA VAL A 43 0.79 -0.96 5.47
C VAL A 43 0.44 -2.38 5.09
N VAL A 44 1.26 -3.01 4.25
CA VAL A 44 1.17 -4.43 3.95
C VAL A 44 2.57 -5.02 3.79
N VAL A 45 2.74 -6.28 4.17
CA VAL A 45 3.97 -7.03 3.94
C VAL A 45 3.72 -7.96 2.77
N ASP A 46 4.58 -7.89 1.74
CA ASP A 46 4.44 -8.74 0.55
C ASP A 46 4.99 -10.16 0.79
N PRO A 47 4.80 -11.11 -0.16
CA PRO A 47 5.28 -12.48 -0.01
C PRO A 47 6.80 -12.64 0.14
N GLU A 48 7.59 -11.63 -0.24
CA GLU A 48 9.05 -11.59 -0.07
C GLU A 48 9.48 -10.90 1.24
N GLY A 49 8.53 -10.40 2.03
CA GLY A 49 8.77 -9.74 3.31
C GLY A 49 8.97 -8.23 3.20
N LYS A 50 8.91 -7.63 2.01
CA LYS A 50 9.08 -6.17 1.87
C LYS A 50 7.87 -5.45 2.45
N VAL A 51 8.10 -4.32 3.10
CA VAL A 51 7.06 -3.52 3.77
C VAL A 51 6.60 -2.40 2.85
N TRP A 52 5.35 -2.44 2.44
CA TRP A 52 4.73 -1.45 1.56
C TRP A 52 3.90 -0.47 2.38
N ILE A 53 4.13 0.83 2.17
CA ILE A 53 3.50 1.91 2.93
C ILE A 53 2.74 2.84 1.98
N ALA A 54 1.42 2.97 2.21
CA ALA A 54 0.53 3.85 1.48
C ALA A 54 0.40 5.21 2.19
N LEU A 55 0.90 6.26 1.53
CA LEU A 55 0.87 7.62 2.05
C LEU A 55 -0.43 8.33 1.67
N HIS A 56 -1.16 8.86 2.66
CA HIS A 56 -2.42 9.55 2.42
C HIS A 56 -2.21 11.00 2.00
N GLY A 57 -1.37 11.72 2.72
CA GLY A 57 -1.10 13.13 2.48
C GLY A 57 0.28 13.40 1.91
N GLY A 58 0.59 14.69 1.69
CA GLY A 58 1.84 15.13 1.08
C GLY A 58 2.98 15.13 2.08
N ILE A 59 3.40 13.95 2.51
CA ILE A 59 4.50 13.76 3.48
C ILE A 59 5.87 13.91 2.81
N THR A 60 5.91 13.82 1.48
CA THR A 60 7.15 13.88 0.69
C THR A 60 7.36 15.26 0.09
N SER A 61 8.59 15.78 0.19
CA SER A 61 8.97 17.13 -0.26
C SER A 61 9.50 17.21 -1.69
N ASP A 62 9.79 16.08 -2.33
CA ASP A 62 10.47 16.09 -3.62
C ASP A 62 9.45 16.03 -4.74
N PRO A 63 9.39 17.00 -5.68
CA PRO A 63 8.55 16.91 -6.86
C PRO A 63 9.12 15.91 -7.90
N VAL A 64 8.27 15.42 -8.81
CA VAL A 64 8.79 14.70 -9.98
C VAL A 64 9.29 15.77 -10.93
N ILE A 65 10.55 15.64 -11.34
CA ILE A 65 11.17 16.50 -12.34
C ILE A 65 11.20 15.75 -13.67
N ASP A 66 10.74 16.41 -14.72
CA ASP A 66 10.93 15.93 -16.08
C ASP A 66 12.43 15.93 -16.41
N PRO A 67 13.04 14.78 -16.70
CA PRO A 67 14.48 14.70 -16.95
C PRO A 67 14.91 15.39 -18.24
N GLU A 68 14.01 15.57 -19.21
CA GLU A 68 14.31 16.19 -20.51
C GLU A 68 14.25 17.71 -20.44
N THR A 69 13.23 18.25 -19.76
CA THR A 69 12.95 19.69 -19.71
C THR A 69 13.45 20.35 -18.42
N GLY A 70 13.59 19.58 -17.34
CA GLY A 70 13.85 20.10 -15.99
C GLY A 70 12.61 20.66 -15.29
N ASP A 71 11.43 20.55 -15.91
CA ASP A 71 10.19 21.09 -15.35
C ASP A 71 9.66 20.26 -14.18
N THR A 72 9.02 20.93 -13.24
CA THR A 72 8.31 20.27 -12.13
C THR A 72 6.97 19.71 -12.63
N LEU A 73 6.88 18.38 -12.76
CA LEU A 73 5.66 17.67 -13.15
C LEU A 73 4.59 17.66 -12.03
N GLY A 74 5.02 17.84 -10.79
CA GLY A 74 4.13 18.11 -9.66
C GLY A 74 4.48 17.33 -8.39
N TRP A 75 3.59 17.48 -7.41
CA TRP A 75 3.65 16.82 -6.11
C TRP A 75 2.85 15.52 -6.14
N TYR A 76 3.47 14.44 -5.69
CA TYR A 76 2.91 13.09 -5.72
C TYR A 76 2.90 12.51 -4.31
N ARG A 77 2.10 11.47 -4.12
CA ARG A 77 2.02 10.71 -2.87
C ARG A 77 2.49 9.29 -3.16
N PRO A 78 3.79 9.02 -3.00
CA PRO A 78 4.37 7.76 -3.44
C PRO A 78 3.94 6.60 -2.54
N ILE A 79 4.25 5.40 -3.02
CA ILE A 79 4.21 4.17 -2.22
C ILE A 79 5.66 3.85 -1.84
N TYR A 80 5.94 3.73 -0.54
CA TYR A 80 7.26 3.31 -0.08
C TYR A 80 7.31 1.79 0.00
N ILE A 81 8.40 1.18 -0.45
CA ILE A 81 8.67 -0.24 -0.28
C ILE A 81 10.03 -0.36 0.41
N LEU A 82 10.00 -0.89 1.63
CA LEU A 82 11.14 -0.92 2.52
C LEU A 82 11.59 -2.35 2.77
N ASP A 83 12.89 -2.52 2.91
CA ASP A 83 13.49 -3.70 3.51
C ASP A 83 13.06 -3.78 5.00
N PRO A 84 12.52 -4.92 5.47
CA PRO A 84 11.99 -5.04 6.83
C PRO A 84 13.08 -5.07 7.92
N GLU A 85 14.33 -5.38 7.58
CA GLU A 85 15.44 -5.47 8.52
C GLU A 85 16.16 -4.12 8.67
N THR A 86 16.33 -3.39 7.57
CA THR A 86 17.10 -2.14 7.56
C THR A 86 16.23 -0.89 7.55
N GLY A 87 14.98 -0.98 7.09
CA GLY A 87 14.12 0.18 6.83
C GLY A 87 14.51 0.98 5.58
N GLU A 88 15.51 0.53 4.81
CA GLU A 88 15.94 1.19 3.58
C GLU A 88 14.96 0.93 2.43
N HIS A 89 14.90 1.84 1.47
CA HIS A 89 14.13 1.64 0.23
C HIS A 89 14.74 0.51 -0.62
N VAL A 90 13.88 -0.36 -1.16
CA VAL A 90 14.31 -1.33 -2.19
C VAL A 90 14.48 -0.64 -3.56
N ASP A 91 15.08 -1.34 -4.54
CA ASP A 91 15.52 -0.75 -5.83
C ASP A 91 14.45 0.02 -6.62
N PHE A 92 13.19 -0.41 -6.57
CA PHE A 92 12.07 0.25 -7.25
C PHE A 92 11.26 1.19 -6.34
N SER A 93 11.73 1.43 -5.12
CA SER A 93 11.13 2.32 -4.15
C SER A 93 11.84 3.69 -4.13
N PRO A 94 11.10 4.78 -3.87
CA PRO A 94 9.65 4.87 -3.78
C PRO A 94 8.98 4.82 -5.17
N LEU A 95 7.78 4.25 -5.25
CA LEU A 95 6.96 4.31 -6.47
C LEU A 95 6.30 5.69 -6.59
N LYS A 96 6.97 6.56 -7.36
CA LYS A 96 6.51 7.94 -7.67
C LYS A 96 5.63 7.99 -8.91
N ILE A 97 5.90 7.10 -9.86
CA ILE A 97 5.18 6.95 -11.13
C ILE A 97 4.87 5.48 -11.29
N LEU A 98 3.62 5.15 -11.54
CA LEU A 98 3.20 3.80 -11.89
C LEU A 98 3.18 3.69 -13.41
N GLU A 99 3.99 2.80 -13.95
CA GLU A 99 3.89 2.37 -15.35
C GLU A 99 2.83 1.27 -15.45
N LEU A 100 1.79 1.53 -16.24
CA LEU A 100 0.71 0.59 -16.51
C LEU A 100 1.14 -0.46 -17.54
N TRP A 101 0.42 -1.58 -17.55
CA TRP A 101 0.59 -2.68 -18.49
C TRP A 101 0.53 -2.30 -19.98
N ASP A 102 0.01 -1.11 -20.32
CA ASP A 102 -0.06 -0.56 -21.68
C ASP A 102 1.01 0.52 -21.96
N GLY A 103 1.93 0.75 -21.03
CA GLY A 103 2.98 1.78 -21.10
C GLY A 103 2.52 3.18 -20.68
N THR A 104 1.26 3.36 -20.32
CA THR A 104 0.77 4.64 -19.76
C THR A 104 1.42 4.90 -18.41
N LEU A 105 1.80 6.15 -18.15
CA LEU A 105 2.33 6.57 -16.85
C LEU A 105 1.24 7.23 -16.01
N ASP A 106 1.20 6.89 -14.72
CA ASP A 106 0.34 7.51 -13.72
C ASP A 106 1.19 8.05 -12.57
N THR A 107 1.21 9.37 -12.42
CA THR A 107 2.12 10.08 -11.51
C THR A 107 1.62 10.14 -10.06
N LEU A 108 0.49 9.50 -9.73
CA LEU A 108 -0.13 9.59 -8.40
C LEU A 108 -0.25 11.05 -7.92
N TRP A 109 -0.57 11.94 -8.85
CA TRP A 109 -0.50 13.38 -8.66
C TRP A 109 -1.56 13.85 -7.68
N THR A 110 -1.16 14.65 -6.68
CA THR A 110 -2.06 15.09 -5.61
C THR A 110 -3.25 15.95 -6.08
N GLY A 111 -3.15 16.55 -7.27
CA GLY A 111 -4.23 17.35 -7.88
C GLY A 111 -5.17 16.54 -8.76
N SER A 112 -4.96 15.24 -8.91
CA SER A 112 -5.79 14.37 -9.74
C SER A 112 -7.21 14.25 -9.17
N PRO A 113 -8.26 14.33 -10.02
CA PRO A 113 -9.63 14.05 -9.57
C PRO A 113 -9.87 12.56 -9.29
N HIS A 114 -8.98 11.67 -9.73
CA HIS A 114 -9.15 10.23 -9.66
C HIS A 114 -8.21 9.56 -8.64
N ASN A 115 -7.00 10.09 -8.45
CA ASN A 115 -5.97 9.50 -7.60
C ASN A 115 -5.21 10.54 -6.76
N GLY A 116 -4.05 10.14 -6.21
CA GLY A 116 -3.15 11.06 -5.52
C GLY A 116 -3.38 11.15 -4.02
N SER A 117 -3.97 10.12 -3.41
CA SER A 117 -4.14 10.02 -1.95
C SER A 117 -4.33 8.58 -1.52
N GLY A 118 -3.33 7.97 -0.89
CA GLY A 118 -3.45 6.61 -0.36
C GLY A 118 -4.64 6.48 0.60
N LYS A 119 -5.50 5.49 0.36
CA LYS A 119 -6.67 5.17 1.20
C LYS A 119 -6.57 3.81 1.87
N GLY A 120 -5.79 2.91 1.30
CA GLY A 120 -5.60 1.56 1.81
C GLY A 120 -4.76 0.74 0.85
N ILE A 121 -4.10 -0.26 1.40
CA ILE A 121 -3.21 -1.18 0.69
C ILE A 121 -3.38 -2.59 1.27
N THR A 122 -3.41 -3.60 0.42
CA THR A 122 -3.52 -5.00 0.82
C THR A 122 -2.94 -5.91 -0.25
N LEU A 123 -2.92 -7.22 -0.01
CA LEU A 123 -2.54 -8.21 -1.01
C LEU A 123 -3.78 -8.71 -1.75
N ASP A 124 -3.61 -9.06 -3.02
CA ASP A 124 -4.55 -9.95 -3.71
C ASP A 124 -4.24 -11.43 -3.44
N ASN A 125 -5.02 -12.30 -4.08
CA ASN A 125 -4.88 -13.76 -3.95
C ASN A 125 -3.54 -14.32 -4.45
N ASP A 126 -2.85 -13.59 -5.33
CA ASP A 126 -1.56 -13.99 -5.90
C ASP A 126 -0.38 -13.33 -5.13
N GLY A 127 -0.67 -12.52 -4.10
CA GLY A 127 0.32 -11.77 -3.33
C GLY A 127 0.75 -10.45 -3.97
N ASN A 128 0.15 -10.05 -5.09
CA ASN A 128 0.34 -8.72 -5.68
C ASN A 128 -0.36 -7.66 -4.84
N ILE A 129 0.03 -6.41 -5.02
CA ILE A 129 -0.44 -5.32 -4.19
C ILE A 129 -1.73 -4.75 -4.77
N LEU A 130 -2.80 -4.75 -3.97
CA LEU A 130 -3.99 -3.95 -4.21
C LEU A 130 -3.86 -2.63 -3.46
N TYR A 131 -3.70 -1.54 -4.21
CA TYR A 131 -3.52 -0.20 -3.67
C TYR A 131 -4.67 0.71 -4.10
N SER A 132 -5.32 1.35 -3.13
CA SER A 132 -6.34 2.36 -3.40
C SER A 132 -5.76 3.76 -3.23
N SER A 133 -5.88 4.58 -4.27
CA SER A 133 -5.51 5.99 -4.27
C SER A 133 -6.71 6.83 -4.66
N TRP A 134 -7.24 7.59 -3.71
CA TRP A 134 -8.50 8.32 -3.82
C TRP A 134 -9.65 7.43 -4.31
N ALA A 135 -10.05 7.53 -5.57
CA ALA A 135 -11.11 6.71 -6.16
C ALA A 135 -10.54 5.52 -6.96
N THR A 136 -9.27 5.57 -7.35
CA THR A 136 -8.65 4.56 -8.22
C THR A 136 -8.11 3.38 -7.42
N LEU A 137 -8.32 2.17 -7.94
CA LEU A 137 -7.70 0.94 -7.48
C LEU A 137 -6.61 0.51 -8.47
N TYR A 138 -5.43 0.21 -7.95
CA TYR A 138 -4.29 -0.32 -8.69
C TYR A 138 -4.00 -1.74 -8.22
N ARG A 139 -3.63 -2.60 -9.17
CA ARG A 139 -3.02 -3.90 -8.92
C ARG A 139 -1.56 -3.81 -9.36
N ILE A 140 -0.62 -3.97 -8.44
CA ILE A 140 0.81 -3.73 -8.68
C ILE A 140 1.57 -5.03 -8.43
N ASP A 141 2.45 -5.39 -9.36
CA ASP A 141 3.35 -6.52 -9.24
C ASP A 141 4.34 -6.28 -8.09
N TYR A 142 4.40 -7.21 -7.14
CA TYR A 142 5.18 -7.01 -5.91
C TYR A 142 6.70 -7.23 -6.10
N HIS A 143 7.11 -7.82 -7.23
CA HIS A 143 8.51 -8.01 -7.56
C HIS A 143 9.10 -6.77 -8.24
N THR A 144 8.31 -6.11 -9.10
CA THR A 144 8.80 -5.10 -10.03
C THR A 144 8.24 -3.70 -9.78
N GLY A 145 7.11 -3.58 -9.08
CA GLY A 145 6.39 -2.32 -8.95
C GLY A 145 5.58 -1.92 -10.19
N GLN A 146 5.52 -2.77 -11.23
CA GLN A 146 4.72 -2.51 -12.43
C GLN A 146 3.22 -2.57 -12.09
N CYS A 147 2.44 -1.62 -12.61
CA CYS A 147 0.98 -1.65 -12.48
C CYS A 147 0.40 -2.64 -13.50
N LEU A 148 -0.10 -3.77 -13.00
CA LEU A 148 -0.70 -4.85 -13.77
C LEU A 148 -2.14 -4.55 -14.20
N ASN A 149 -2.88 -3.79 -13.40
CA ASN A 149 -4.24 -3.37 -13.71
C ASN A 149 -4.66 -2.11 -12.95
N ARG A 150 -5.63 -1.35 -13.49
CA ARG A 150 -6.17 -0.12 -12.91
C ARG A 150 -7.68 -0.08 -13.13
N PHE A 151 -8.39 0.21 -12.05
CA PHE A 151 -9.82 0.47 -12.08
C PHE A 151 -10.09 1.88 -11.57
N ILE A 152 -10.77 2.69 -12.38
CA ILE A 152 -11.26 4.01 -12.00
C ILE A 152 -12.80 3.93 -12.02
N PRO A 153 -13.48 4.17 -10.89
CA PRO A 153 -14.94 4.14 -10.86
C PRO A 153 -15.53 5.31 -11.64
N GLU A 154 -16.69 5.11 -12.25
CA GLU A 154 -17.42 6.12 -13.03
C GLU A 154 -17.87 7.33 -12.17
N SER A 155 -18.01 7.13 -10.86
CA SER A 155 -18.31 8.19 -9.89
C SER A 155 -17.31 8.13 -8.73
N ALA A 156 -16.85 9.30 -8.27
CA ALA A 156 -15.97 9.39 -7.10
C ALA A 156 -16.69 8.89 -5.83
N GLY A 157 -16.33 7.69 -5.39
CA GLY A 157 -16.87 7.00 -4.22
C GLY A 157 -16.17 5.65 -4.06
N LEU A 158 -16.00 5.18 -2.82
CA LEU A 158 -15.24 3.95 -2.53
C LEU A 158 -15.77 2.75 -3.35
N PRO A 159 -14.88 1.91 -3.92
CA PRO A 159 -15.27 0.73 -4.69
C PRO A 159 -15.70 -0.38 -3.72
N THR A 160 -16.91 -0.27 -3.17
CA THR A 160 -17.50 -1.32 -2.32
C THR A 160 -17.94 -2.55 -3.13
N THR A 161 -18.00 -2.44 -4.46
CA THR A 161 -18.49 -3.50 -5.36
C THR A 161 -17.39 -4.27 -6.08
N GLY A 162 -16.11 -3.88 -5.97
CA GLY A 162 -15.00 -4.47 -6.74
C GLY A 162 -14.11 -5.46 -6.00
N MET A 163 -14.25 -5.59 -4.67
CA MET A 163 -13.30 -6.36 -3.84
C MET A 163 -13.71 -7.83 -3.61
N ASP A 164 -14.98 -8.19 -3.76
CA ASP A 164 -15.49 -9.55 -3.46
C ASP A 164 -15.59 -10.48 -4.67
N THR A 165 -15.44 -9.95 -5.90
CA THR A 165 -15.44 -10.77 -7.11
C THR A 165 -14.08 -10.65 -7.77
N GLY A 166 -13.21 -11.65 -7.55
CA GLY A 166 -11.90 -11.70 -8.18
C GLY A 166 -11.97 -11.28 -9.64
N LEU A 167 -11.14 -10.28 -10.01
CA LEU A 167 -11.09 -9.58 -11.29
C LEU A 167 -11.35 -10.50 -12.49
N ARG A 168 -12.64 -10.69 -12.79
CA ARG A 168 -13.20 -11.36 -13.96
C ARG A 168 -14.48 -10.65 -14.35
N THR A 169 -14.34 -9.50 -14.99
CA THR A 169 -15.36 -8.96 -15.90
C THR A 169 -14.62 -8.13 -16.94
N CYS A 170 -14.39 -8.71 -18.11
CA CYS A 170 -15.22 -8.57 -19.31
C CYS A 170 -15.05 -7.20 -19.97
N THR A 171 -14.31 -7.24 -21.07
CA THR A 171 -14.42 -6.34 -22.21
C THR A 171 -15.87 -6.08 -22.60
N TYR A 172 -16.16 -4.84 -22.99
CA TYR A 172 -17.17 -4.58 -24.00
C TYR A 172 -16.59 -3.66 -25.07
N ARG A 173 -17.06 -3.91 -26.30
CA ARG A 173 -16.67 -3.23 -27.55
C ARG A 173 -16.97 -1.74 -27.52
#